data_AF-A0A2A9GNB6-F1
#
_entry.id   AF-A0A2A9GNB6-F1
#
_cell.length_a   1.000
_cell.length_b   1.000
_cell.length_c   1.000
_cell.angle_alpha   90.00
_cell.angle_beta   90.00
_cell.angle_gamma   90.00
#
_symmetry.space_group_name_H-M   'P 1'
#
loop_
_entity.id
_entity.type
_entity.pdbx_description
1 polymer ?
#
loop_
_entity_poly.entity_id
_entity_poly.type
_entity_poly.pdbx_seq_one_letter_code
_entity_poly.pdbx_strand_id
1 'polypeptide(L)'
;MDAALWGLNGVFVSAQLLIYSALLIWPPGIDLRSTIDRFELWQGSGILAMQVFFAVPLMSALIWRTHVHRQTMILISLSFLATAVLGAAAWLEMGMISGAVRDAVNERDLLRGLALLRWGEFATALAAAIALRLAWVARSL
;
A
#
# COMPACT_ATOMS: atom_id res chain seq x y z
N MET A 1 8.89 13.36 21.14
CA MET A 1 7.61 12.74 20.68
C MET A 1 7.49 12.73 19.16
N ASP A 2 7.85 13.80 18.45
CA ASP A 2 7.78 13.82 16.97
C ASP A 2 8.67 12.78 16.29
N ALA A 3 9.92 12.60 16.74
CA ALA A 3 10.83 11.61 16.16
C ALA A 3 10.25 10.17 16.21
N ALA A 4 9.51 9.83 17.27
CA ALA A 4 8.87 8.52 17.41
C ALA A 4 7.70 8.35 16.43
N LEU A 5 6.85 9.38 16.24
CA LEU A 5 5.75 9.35 15.28
C LEU A 5 6.24 9.18 13.84
N TRP A 6 7.31 9.88 13.49
CA TRP A 6 7.96 9.77 12.19
C TRP A 6 8.63 8.40 11.99
N GLY A 7 9.35 7.90 13.00
CA GLY A 7 9.96 6.58 12.96
C GLY A 7 8.92 5.48 12.77
N LEU A 8 7.81 5.52 13.53
CA LEU A 8 6.70 4.58 13.39
C LEU A 8 6.07 4.65 12.00
N ASN A 9 5.76 5.84 11.48
CA ASN A 9 5.26 5.99 10.11
C ASN A 9 6.22 5.41 9.07
N GLY A 10 7.52 5.68 9.23
CA GLY A 10 8.57 5.13 8.37
C GLY A 10 8.57 3.61 8.36
N VAL A 11 8.44 2.97 9.53
CA VAL A 11 8.33 1.51 9.67
C VAL A 11 7.10 0.98 8.94
N PHE A 12 5.92 1.58 9.16
CA PHE A 12 4.68 1.11 8.53
C PHE A 12 4.70 1.24 7.00
N VAL A 13 5.14 2.38 6.47
CA VAL A 13 5.22 2.59 5.01
C VAL A 13 6.30 1.70 4.38
N SER A 14 7.44 1.50 5.06
CA SER A 14 8.49 0.60 4.57
C SER A 14 8.04 -0.86 4.59
N ALA A 15 7.29 -1.28 5.62
CA ALA A 15 6.69 -2.61 5.68
C ALA A 15 5.70 -2.81 4.53
N GLN A 16 4.85 -1.83 4.23
CA GLN A 16 3.95 -1.88 3.06
C GLN A 16 4.74 -2.04 1.76
N LEU A 17 5.78 -1.23 1.55
CA LEU A 17 6.64 -1.34 0.38
C LEU A 17 7.27 -2.72 0.26
N LEU A 18 7.83 -3.26 1.35
CA LEU A 18 8.43 -4.60 1.36
C LEU A 18 7.43 -5.68 0.95
N ILE A 19 6.19 -5.59 1.43
CA ILE A 19 5.17 -6.58 1.13
C ILE A 19 4.70 -6.48 -0.33
N TYR A 20 4.41 -5.28 -0.83
CA TYR A 20 4.07 -5.11 -2.24
C TYR A 20 5.24 -5.45 -3.16
N SER A 21 6.49 -5.26 -2.73
CA SER A 21 7.68 -5.75 -3.45
C SER A 21 7.73 -7.28 -3.47
N ALA A 22 7.43 -7.94 -2.35
CA ALA A 22 7.38 -9.40 -2.28
C ALA A 22 6.28 -9.99 -3.18
N LEU A 23 5.16 -9.29 -3.32
CA LEU A 23 4.09 -9.65 -4.26
C LEU A 23 4.51 -9.49 -5.73
N LEU A 24 5.47 -8.59 -6.01
CA LEU A 24 5.96 -8.30 -7.36
C LEU A 24 7.02 -9.30 -7.85
N ILE A 25 7.89 -9.77 -6.95
CA ILE A 25 8.92 -10.78 -7.24
C ILE A 25 8.22 -12.15 -7.28
N TRP A 26 7.49 -12.43 -8.36
CA TRP A 26 6.74 -13.66 -8.51
C TRP A 26 7.37 -14.58 -9.57
N PRO A 27 7.60 -15.88 -9.27
CA PRO A 27 8.19 -16.81 -10.23
C PRO A 27 7.23 -17.16 -11.38
N PRO A 28 7.73 -17.40 -12.61
CA PRO A 28 6.87 -17.73 -13.75
C PRO A 28 6.23 -19.12 -13.59
N GLY A 29 4.91 -19.22 -13.78
CA GLY A 29 4.15 -20.50 -13.80
C GLY A 29 2.89 -20.56 -12.93
N ILE A 30 2.06 -19.51 -12.91
CA ILE A 30 1.00 -19.33 -11.91
C ILE A 30 -0.33 -19.94 -12.38
N ASP A 31 -0.81 -20.94 -11.66
CA ASP A 31 -2.20 -21.43 -11.71
C ASP A 31 -3.09 -20.51 -10.86
N LEU A 32 -4.33 -20.25 -11.29
CA LEU A 32 -5.30 -19.37 -10.63
C LEU A 32 -5.50 -19.74 -9.16
N ARG A 33 -5.51 -21.03 -8.85
CA ARG A 33 -5.65 -21.53 -7.47
C ARG A 33 -4.51 -21.07 -6.56
N SER A 34 -3.28 -21.08 -7.07
CA SER A 34 -2.11 -20.61 -6.32
C SER A 34 -2.14 -19.09 -6.07
N THR A 35 -2.79 -18.32 -6.95
CA THR A 35 -3.03 -16.88 -6.75
C THR A 35 -4.05 -16.64 -5.65
N ILE A 36 -5.13 -17.43 -5.61
CA ILE A 36 -6.19 -17.32 -4.60
C ILE A 36 -5.66 -17.68 -3.21
N ASP A 37 -4.99 -18.82 -3.04
CA ASP A 37 -4.46 -19.25 -1.73
C ASP A 37 -3.47 -18.22 -1.14
N ARG A 38 -2.68 -17.59 -2.01
CA ARG A 38 -1.73 -16.55 -1.60
C ARG A 38 -2.39 -15.21 -1.31
N PHE A 39 -3.50 -14.90 -1.98
CA PHE A 39 -4.32 -13.75 -1.64
C PHE A 39 -4.97 -13.92 -0.27
N GLU A 40 -5.44 -15.13 0.07
CA GLU A 40 -5.95 -15.43 1.41
C GLU A 40 -4.87 -15.29 2.48
N LEU A 41 -3.64 -15.74 2.20
CA LEU A 41 -2.47 -15.48 3.05
C LEU A 41 -2.17 -13.98 3.21
N TRP A 42 -2.25 -13.23 2.12
CA TRP A 42 -2.05 -11.78 2.14
C TRP A 42 -3.14 -11.07 2.94
N GLN A 43 -4.42 -11.44 2.79
CA GLN A 43 -5.50 -10.93 3.65
C GLN A 43 -5.28 -11.30 5.11
N GLY A 44 -4.92 -12.57 5.37
CA GLY A 44 -4.64 -13.09 6.71
C GLY A 44 -3.45 -12.41 7.40
N SER A 45 -2.55 -11.79 6.64
CA SER A 45 -1.43 -11.02 7.20
C SER A 45 -1.85 -9.72 7.89
N GLY A 46 -3.09 -9.24 7.69
CA GLY A 46 -3.61 -8.05 8.34
C GLY A 46 -3.03 -6.73 7.83
N ILE A 47 -2.44 -6.69 6.63
CA ILE A 47 -1.87 -5.47 6.03
C ILE A 47 -2.88 -4.34 5.88
N LEU A 48 -4.10 -4.68 5.43
CA LEU A 48 -5.21 -3.74 5.35
C LEU A 48 -5.55 -3.16 6.72
N ALA A 49 -5.53 -4.00 7.77
CA ALA A 49 -5.70 -3.55 9.13
C ALA A 49 -4.53 -2.66 9.59
N MET A 50 -3.28 -3.00 9.23
CA MET A 50 -2.12 -2.14 9.49
C MET A 50 -2.24 -0.76 8.82
N GLN A 51 -2.68 -0.72 7.56
CA GLN A 51 -2.91 0.52 6.80
C GLN A 51 -3.97 1.40 7.48
N VAL A 52 -5.13 0.83 7.79
CA VAL A 52 -6.30 1.59 8.29
C VAL A 52 -6.16 1.97 9.76
N PHE A 53 -5.67 1.07 10.61
CA PHE A 53 -5.65 1.30 12.06
C PHE A 53 -4.36 1.96 12.56
N PHE A 54 -3.25 1.85 11.84
CA PHE A 54 -1.97 2.42 12.28
C PHE A 54 -1.45 3.53 11.37
N ALA A 55 -1.30 3.28 10.07
CA ALA A 55 -0.71 4.27 9.17
C ALA A 55 -1.59 5.52 9.02
N VAL A 56 -2.90 5.36 8.82
CA VAL A 56 -3.85 6.48 8.64
C VAL A 56 -3.88 7.43 9.86
N PRO A 57 -4.05 6.97 11.11
CA PRO A 57 -4.00 7.85 12.27
C PRO A 57 -2.64 8.52 12.46
N LEU A 58 -1.55 7.77 12.26
CA LEU A 58 -0.19 8.29 12.43
C LEU A 58 0.12 9.39 11.41
N MET A 59 -0.23 9.19 10.14
CA MET A 59 -0.06 10.21 9.09
C MET A 59 -0.97 11.43 9.34
N SER A 60 -2.21 11.22 9.77
CA SER A 60 -3.12 12.33 10.15
C SER A 60 -2.54 13.17 11.29
N ALA A 61 -1.98 12.52 12.31
CA ALA A 61 -1.30 13.20 13.42
C ALA A 61 -0.07 13.98 12.94
N LEU A 62 0.71 13.44 12.00
CA LEU A 62 1.84 14.16 11.42
C LEU A 62 1.40 15.39 10.61
N ILE A 63 0.37 15.26 9.75
CA ILE A 63 -0.18 16.38 8.97
C ILE A 63 -0.57 17.52 9.91
N TRP A 64 -1.29 17.22 10.99
CA TRP A 64 -1.70 18.20 12.00
C TRP A 64 -0.50 18.90 12.63
N ARG A 65 0.55 18.14 12.99
CA ARG A 65 1.75 18.72 13.62
C ARG A 65 2.60 19.55 12.66
N THR A 66 2.59 19.23 11.36
CA THR A 66 3.37 19.93 10.35
C THR A 66 2.60 21.00 9.59
N HIS A 67 1.42 21.41 10.08
CA HIS A 67 0.54 22.38 9.39
C HIS A 67 1.23 23.72 9.09
N VAL A 68 2.25 24.10 9.87
CA VAL A 68 3.03 25.33 9.66
C VAL A 68 4.02 25.18 8.48
N HIS A 69 4.53 23.97 8.22
CA HIS A 69 5.50 23.69 7.16
C HIS A 69 4.80 23.16 5.91
N ARG A 70 4.35 24.06 5.02
CA ARG A 70 3.58 23.70 3.81
C ARG A 70 4.22 22.59 2.97
N GLN A 71 5.54 22.62 2.74
CA GLN A 71 6.22 21.59 1.95
C GLN A 71 6.13 20.20 2.59
N THR A 72 6.41 20.12 3.90
CA THR A 72 6.30 18.88 4.67
C THR A 72 4.85 18.38 4.68
N MET A 73 3.89 19.28 4.90
CA MET A 73 2.46 18.95 4.89
C MET A 73 1.98 18.37 3.55
N ILE A 74 2.42 18.94 2.41
CA ILE A 74 2.08 18.43 1.08
C ILE A 74 2.64 17.02 0.89
N LEU A 75 3.91 16.80 1.24
CA LEU A 75 4.57 15.50 1.06
C LEU A 75 3.93 14.41 1.93
N ILE A 76 3.56 14.71 3.18
CA ILE A 76 2.84 13.77 4.04
C ILE A 76 1.43 13.52 3.51
N SER A 77 0.73 14.55 3.04
CA SER A 77 -0.60 14.41 2.42
C SER A 77 -0.55 13.53 1.16
N LEU A 78 0.50 13.63 0.35
CA LEU A 78 0.72 12.75 -0.80
C LEU A 78 0.97 11.30 -0.36
N SER A 79 1.81 11.10 0.66
CA SER A 79 2.02 9.76 1.23
C SER A 79 0.73 9.16 1.80
N PHE A 80 -0.10 10.00 2.44
CA PHE A 80 -1.41 9.61 2.95
C PHE A 80 -2.35 9.18 1.83
N LEU A 81 -2.45 9.99 0.77
CA LEU A 81 -3.28 9.68 -0.39
C LEU A 81 -2.83 8.38 -1.06
N ALA A 82 -1.54 8.19 -1.27
CA ALA A 82 -0.99 6.95 -1.81
C ALA A 82 -1.32 5.73 -0.93
N THR A 83 -1.23 5.87 0.40
CA THR A 83 -1.61 4.80 1.35
C THR A 83 -3.11 4.49 1.29
N ALA A 84 -3.96 5.50 1.14
CA ALA A 84 -5.40 5.33 0.98
C ALA A 84 -5.75 4.65 -0.35
N VAL A 85 -5.06 5.01 -1.44
CA VAL A 85 -5.21 4.38 -2.76
C VAL A 85 -4.83 2.89 -2.68
N LEU A 86 -3.80 2.53 -1.92
CA LEU A 86 -3.44 1.12 -1.69
C LEU A 86 -4.56 0.35 -0.97
N GLY A 87 -5.19 0.96 0.03
CA GLY A 87 -6.35 0.37 0.69
C GLY A 87 -7.53 0.16 -0.27
N ALA A 88 -7.78 1.12 -1.17
CA ALA A 88 -8.81 1.00 -2.19
C ALA A 88 -8.46 -0.06 -3.27
N ALA A 89 -7.19 -0.14 -3.68
CA ALA A 89 -6.70 -1.15 -4.61
C ALA A 89 -6.89 -2.56 -4.05
N ALA A 90 -6.57 -2.77 -2.78
CA ALA A 90 -6.83 -4.02 -2.08
C ALA A 90 -8.33 -4.41 -2.05
N TRP A 91 -9.22 -3.42 -1.90
CA TRP A 91 -10.66 -3.64 -1.95
C TRP A 91 -11.14 -4.01 -3.36
N LEU A 92 -10.61 -3.35 -4.39
CA LEU A 92 -10.90 -3.69 -5.79
C LEU A 92 -10.41 -5.10 -6.13
N GLU A 93 -9.25 -5.49 -5.61
CA GLU A 93 -8.73 -6.84 -5.78
C GLU A 93 -9.65 -7.91 -5.19
N MET A 94 -10.19 -7.67 -3.98
CA MET A 94 -11.23 -8.53 -3.39
C MET A 94 -12.45 -8.67 -4.30
N GLY A 95 -12.89 -7.57 -4.91
CA GLY A 95 -14.01 -7.56 -5.85
C GLY A 95 -13.74 -8.37 -7.11
N MET A 96 -12.55 -8.22 -7.70
CA MET A 96 -12.17 -8.95 -8.93
C MET A 96 -12.06 -10.46 -8.69
N ILE A 97 -11.47 -10.87 -7.57
CA ILE A 97 -11.30 -12.30 -7.25
C ILE A 97 -12.65 -12.95 -6.91
N SER A 98 -13.48 -12.29 -6.09
CA SER A 98 -14.81 -12.83 -5.73
C SER A 98 -15.76 -12.89 -6.92
N GLY A 99 -15.67 -11.94 -7.87
CA GLY A 99 -16.40 -11.97 -9.14
C GLY A 99 -15.92 -13.09 -10.07
N ALA A 100 -14.60 -13.30 -10.18
CA ALA A 100 -14.04 -14.36 -11.02
C ALA A 100 -14.44 -15.77 -10.56
N VAL A 101 -14.54 -16.01 -9.25
CA VAL A 101 -15.03 -17.28 -8.68
C VAL A 101 -16.50 -17.53 -9.03
N ARG A 102 -17.29 -16.48 -9.26
CA ARG A 102 -18.73 -16.59 -9.59
C ARG A 102 -19.01 -16.70 -11.09
N ASP A 103 -18.26 -15.97 -11.93
CA ASP A 103 -18.67 -15.71 -13.31
C ASP A 103 -17.87 -16.47 -14.38
N ALA A 104 -17.02 -17.43 -14.00
CA ALA A 104 -16.20 -18.24 -14.94
C ALA A 104 -15.43 -17.38 -15.97
N VAL A 105 -14.89 -16.25 -15.50
CA VAL A 105 -14.10 -15.31 -16.31
C VAL A 105 -12.83 -16.00 -16.84
N ASN A 106 -12.42 -15.66 -18.06
CA ASN A 106 -11.18 -16.16 -18.67
C ASN A 106 -9.97 -15.94 -17.75
N GLU A 107 -9.40 -17.04 -17.24
CA GLU A 107 -8.35 -17.04 -16.22
C GLU A 107 -7.14 -16.21 -16.64
N ARG A 108 -6.79 -16.20 -17.93
CA ARG A 108 -5.63 -15.45 -18.46
C ARG A 108 -5.82 -13.94 -18.39
N ASP A 109 -7.04 -13.45 -18.63
CA ASP A 109 -7.32 -12.00 -18.61
C ASP A 109 -7.39 -11.50 -17.16
N LEU A 110 -7.94 -12.32 -16.26
CA LEU A 110 -7.92 -12.04 -14.82
C LEU A 110 -6.48 -11.96 -14.28
N LEU A 111 -5.63 -12.94 -14.61
CA LEU A 111 -4.23 -12.96 -14.17
C LEU A 111 -3.45 -11.74 -14.69
N ARG A 112 -3.73 -11.28 -15.92
CA ARG A 112 -3.14 -10.04 -16.46
C ARG A 112 -3.63 -8.79 -15.71
N GLY A 113 -4.93 -8.71 -15.42
CA GLY A 113 -5.51 -7.61 -14.64
C GLY A 113 -4.92 -7.53 -13.23
N LEU A 114 -4.80 -8.67 -12.55
CA LEU A 114 -4.16 -8.77 -11.24
C LEU A 114 -2.68 -8.38 -11.30
N ALA A 115 -1.93 -8.85 -12.30
CA ALA A 115 -0.53 -8.46 -12.47
C ALA A 115 -0.38 -6.95 -12.65
N LEU A 116 -1.19 -6.31 -13.49
CA LEU A 116 -1.17 -4.85 -13.67
C LEU A 116 -1.51 -4.11 -12.36
N LEU A 117 -2.49 -4.61 -11.61
CA LEU A 117 -2.86 -4.05 -10.31
C LEU A 117 -1.67 -4.12 -9.33
N ARG A 118 -0.97 -5.27 -9.25
CA ARG A 118 0.22 -5.43 -8.38
C ARG A 118 1.35 -4.47 -8.72
N TRP A 119 1.63 -4.27 -10.01
CA TRP A 119 2.61 -3.25 -10.44
C TRP A 119 2.19 -1.85 -10.01
N GLY A 120 0.90 -1.51 -10.12
CA GLY A 120 0.34 -0.24 -9.66
C GLY A 120 0.44 -0.07 -8.14
N GLU A 121 0.14 -1.11 -7.37
CA GLU A 121 0.26 -1.11 -5.91
C GLU A 121 1.72 -0.92 -5.47
N PHE A 122 2.66 -1.63 -6.08
CA PHE A 122 4.08 -1.45 -5.79
C PHE A 122 4.55 -0.02 -6.10
N ALA A 123 4.22 0.51 -7.28
CA ALA A 123 4.61 1.87 -7.66
C ALA A 123 4.03 2.91 -6.67
N THR A 124 2.79 2.70 -6.24
CA THR A 124 2.11 3.58 -5.28
C THR A 124 2.74 3.49 -3.88
N ALA A 125 3.09 2.28 -3.42
CA ALA A 125 3.80 2.07 -2.16
C ALA A 125 5.20 2.70 -2.17
N LEU A 126 5.92 2.60 -3.29
CA LEU A 126 7.21 3.24 -3.47
C LEU A 126 7.10 4.76 -3.45
N ALA A 127 6.11 5.32 -4.14
CA ALA A 127 5.83 6.75 -4.13
C ALA A 127 5.51 7.26 -2.72
N ALA A 128 4.71 6.52 -1.94
CA ALA A 128 4.43 6.84 -0.55
C ALA A 128 5.70 6.87 0.31
N ALA A 129 6.56 5.85 0.18
CA ALA A 129 7.83 5.77 0.91
C ALA A 129 8.77 6.94 0.57
N ILE A 130 8.90 7.27 -0.71
CA ILE A 130 9.72 8.40 -1.17
C ILE A 130 9.15 9.72 -0.66
N ALA A 131 7.84 9.94 -0.78
CA ALA A 131 7.19 11.17 -0.31
C ALA A 131 7.37 11.36 1.20
N LEU A 132 7.17 10.30 2.00
CA LEU A 132 7.39 10.35 3.44
C LEU A 132 8.86 10.63 3.79
N ARG A 133 9.81 10.01 3.07
CA ARG A 133 11.24 10.24 3.25
C ARG A 133 11.63 11.68 2.93
N LEU A 134 11.12 12.23 1.84
CA LEU A 134 11.34 13.63 1.46
C LEU A 134 10.71 14.58 2.48
N ALA A 135 9.53 14.25 3.01
CA ALA A 135 8.87 15.05 4.05
C ALA A 135 9.73 15.13 5.33
N TRP A 136 10.35 14.03 5.72
CA TRP A 136 11.29 14.01 6.85
C TRP A 136 12.49 14.93 6.62
N VAL A 137 13.09 14.90 5.42
CA VAL A 137 14.23 15.77 5.08
C VAL A 137 13.80 17.23 5.02
N ALA A 138 12.66 17.53 4.40
CA ALA A 138 12.12 18.88 4.30
C ALA A 138 11.77 19.50 5.66
N ARG A 139 11.49 18.68 6.68
CA ARG A 139 11.28 19.15 8.07
C ARG A 139 12.55 19.72 8.70
N SER A 140 13.73 19.32 8.23
CA SER A 140 15.03 19.76 8.77
C SER A 140 15.62 20.98 8.08
N LEU A 141 14.95 21.47 7.02
CA LEU A 141 15.30 22.67 6.26
C LEU A 141 14.43 23.85 6.72
#